data_AF-A0A2P8WDT6-F1
#
_entry.id   AF-A0A2P8WDT6-F1
#
_cell.length_a   1.000
_cell.length_b   1.000
_cell.length_c   1.000
_cell.angle_alpha   90.00
_cell.angle_beta   90.00
_cell.angle_gamma   90.00
#
_symmetry.space_group_name_H-M   'P 1'
#
loop_
_entity.id
_entity.type
_entity.pdbx_description
1 polymer ?
#
loop_
_entity_poly.entity_id
_entity_poly.type
_entity_poly.pdbx_seq_one_letter_code
_entity_poly.pdbx_strand_id
1 'polypeptide(L)' 'MGKAGQALKQVLEEYGISQYSLSVAMDVERNNVHRWVNEKRDPTAETVVEIVRALKKLSPEASKAFVQIYLGDEQ' A
#
# COMPACT_ATOMS: atom_id res chain seq x y z
N MET A 1 -11.78 5.57 9.43
CA MET A 1 -10.74 5.68 8.40
C MET A 1 -9.72 4.60 8.68
N GLY A 2 -9.44 3.73 7.70
CA GLY A 2 -8.44 2.69 7.88
C GLY A 2 -7.05 3.24 7.67
N LYS A 3 -6.19 3.10 8.69
CA LYS A 3 -4.79 3.56 8.68
C LYS A 3 -4.00 3.03 7.46
N ALA A 4 -4.32 1.81 7.00
CA ALA A 4 -3.67 1.17 5.86
C ALA A 4 -3.97 1.85 4.51
N GLY A 5 -5.23 2.22 4.27
CA GLY A 5 -5.64 2.85 3.00
C GLY A 5 -4.98 4.22 2.81
N GLN A 6 -4.90 5.00 3.90
CA GLN A 6 -4.25 6.31 3.92
C GLN A 6 -2.75 6.21 3.73
N ALA A 7 -2.08 5.32 4.48
CA ALA A 7 -0.66 5.05 4.32
C ALA A 7 -0.33 4.62 2.89
N LEU A 8 -1.16 3.74 2.30
CA LEU A 8 -0.97 3.26 0.94
C LEU A 8 -1.08 4.41 -0.06
N LYS A 9 -2.14 5.22 0.06
CA LYS A 9 -2.36 6.36 -0.83
C LYS A 9 -1.16 7.31 -0.81
N GLN A 10 -0.72 7.70 0.38
CA GLN A 10 0.41 8.62 0.56
C GLN A 10 1.68 8.08 -0.10
N VAL A 11 2.02 6.81 0.15
CA VAL A 11 3.23 6.19 -0.42
C VAL A 11 3.16 6.07 -1.94
N LEU A 12 2.00 5.72 -2.49
CA LEU A 12 1.84 5.65 -3.93
C LEU A 12 2.05 7.03 -4.60
N GLU A 13 1.53 8.09 -3.98
CA GLU A 13 1.69 9.47 -4.46
C GLU A 13 3.14 9.96 -4.32
N GLU A 14 3.77 9.77 -3.16
CA GLU A 14 5.12 10.24 -2.85
C GLU A 14 6.20 9.58 -3.72
N TYR A 15 6.06 8.27 -3.97
CA TYR A 15 7.02 7.50 -4.76
C TYR A 15 6.63 7.35 -6.24
N GLY A 16 5.55 8.01 -6.68
CA GLY A 16 5.09 7.96 -8.07
C GLY A 16 4.66 6.56 -8.54
N ILE A 17 4.23 5.70 -7.63
CA ILE A 17 3.82 4.33 -7.93
C ILE A 17 2.35 4.31 -8.32
N SER A 18 2.05 3.86 -9.54
CA SER A 18 0.66 3.76 -9.98
C SER A 18 -0.08 2.60 -9.29
N GLN A 19 -1.39 2.77 -9.07
CA GLN A 19 -2.26 1.68 -8.58
C GLN A 19 -2.22 0.44 -9.50
N TYR A 20 -1.96 0.64 -10.80
CA TYR A 20 -1.83 -0.45 -11.76
C TYR A 20 -0.53 -1.25 -11.52
N SER A 21 0.60 -0.55 -11.36
CA SER A 21 1.90 -1.18 -11.07
C SER A 21 1.82 -2.02 -9.79
N LEU A 22 1.17 -1.49 -8.73
CA LEU A 22 0.95 -2.24 -7.51
C LEU A 22 0.05 -3.47 -7.74
N SER A 23 -1.03 -3.33 -8.50
CA SER A 23 -1.94 -4.46 -8.78
C SER A 23 -1.24 -5.60 -9.53
N VAL A 24 -0.35 -5.28 -10.47
CA VAL A 24 0.47 -6.27 -11.19
C VAL A 24 1.48 -6.93 -10.24
N ALA A 25 2.15 -6.15 -9.38
CA ALA A 25 3.13 -6.68 -8.44
C ALA A 25 2.52 -7.60 -7.36
N MET A 26 1.24 -7.39 -7.03
CA MET A 26 0.47 -8.19 -6.08
C MET A 26 -0.32 -9.34 -6.72
N ASP A 27 -0.40 -9.40 -8.06
CA ASP A 27 -1.27 -10.31 -8.81
C ASP A 27 -2.74 -10.23 -8.36
N VAL A 28 -3.26 -9.00 -8.25
CA VAL A 28 -4.66 -8.73 -7.87
C VAL A 28 -5.33 -7.82 -8.88
N GLU A 29 -6.66 -7.83 -8.90
CA GLU A 29 -7.40 -6.86 -9.70
C GLU A 29 -7.12 -5.41 -9.26
N ARG A 30 -6.89 -4.52 -10.22
CA ARG A 30 -6.75 -3.08 -9.97
C ARG A 30 -7.89 -2.48 -9.15
N ASN A 31 -9.10 -3.04 -9.26
CA ASN A 31 -10.26 -2.58 -8.51
C ASN A 31 -10.12 -2.82 -7.00
N ASN A 32 -9.38 -3.85 -6.57
CA ASN A 32 -9.03 -4.05 -5.16
C ASN A 32 -8.14 -2.90 -4.64
N VAL A 33 -7.08 -2.58 -5.38
CA VAL A 33 -6.17 -1.48 -5.04
C VAL A 33 -6.93 -0.15 -5.01
N HIS A 34 -7.79 0.10 -6.00
CA HIS A 34 -8.64 1.29 -6.02
C HIS A 34 -9.52 1.38 -4.77
N ARG A 35 -10.13 0.27 -4.32
CA ARG A 35 -10.96 0.27 -3.10
C ARG A 35 -10.16 0.59 -1.84
N TRP A 36 -8.92 0.10 -1.72
CA TRP A 36 -8.05 0.40 -0.57
C TRP A 36 -7.62 1.88 -0.55
N VAL A 37 -7.15 2.39 -1.69
CA VAL A 37 -6.67 3.79 -1.82
C VAL A 37 -7.80 4.81 -1.65
N ASN A 38 -9.03 4.45 -2.04
CA ASN A 38 -10.21 5.32 -1.89
C ASN A 38 -11.01 5.01 -0.62
N GLU A 39 -10.44 4.26 0.33
CA GLU A 39 -11.04 3.98 1.64
C GLU A 39 -12.43 3.32 1.57
N LYS A 40 -12.76 2.67 0.44
CA LYS A 40 -14.03 1.93 0.27
C LYS A 40 -14.02 0.60 1.03
N ARG A 41 -12.83 0.05 1.24
CA ARG A 41 -12.60 -1.19 1.98
C ARG A 41 -11.18 -1.17 2.51
N ASP A 42 -10.98 -1.57 3.75
CA ASP A 42 -9.64 -1.72 4.30
C ASP A 42 -9.00 -3.06 3.87
N PRO A 43 -7.70 -3.08 3.57
CA PRO A 43 -6.97 -4.31 3.38
C PRO A 43 -6.92 -5.10 4.71
N THR A 44 -6.96 -6.43 4.63
CA THR A 44 -6.77 -7.30 5.80
C THR A 44 -5.32 -7.26 6.26
N ALA A 45 -5.02 -7.72 7.49
CA ALA A 45 -3.64 -7.82 7.98
C ALA A 45 -2.73 -8.64 7.03
N GLU A 46 -3.25 -9.74 6.48
CA GLU A 46 -2.55 -10.53 5.46
C GLU A 46 -2.30 -9.72 4.18
N THR A 47 -3.30 -8.96 3.72
CA THR A 47 -3.14 -8.10 2.53
C THR A 47 -2.11 -7.01 2.76
N VAL A 48 -2.02 -6.45 3.97
CA VAL A 48 -1.00 -5.46 4.33
C VAL A 48 0.40 -6.04 4.17
N VAL A 49 0.63 -7.30 4.58
CA VAL A 49 1.91 -7.98 4.37
C VAL A 49 2.23 -8.12 2.88
N GLU A 50 1.24 -8.48 2.06
CA GLU A 50 1.43 -8.57 0.60
C GLU A 50 1.67 -7.20 -0.06
N ILE A 51 1.04 -6.13 0.43
CA ILE A 51 1.32 -4.75 -0.01
C ILE A 51 2.78 -4.40 0.27
N VAL A 52 3.28 -4.69 1.48
CA VAL A 52 4.68 -4.44 1.85
C VAL A 52 5.63 -5.21 0.91
N ARG A 53 5.35 -6.49 0.66
CA ARG A 53 6.15 -7.33 -0.25
C ARG A 53 6.15 -6.80 -1.68
N ALA A 54 4.99 -6.38 -2.19
CA ALA A 54 4.86 -5.84 -3.53
C ALA A 54 5.53 -4.48 -3.67
N LEU A 55 5.33 -3.57 -2.70
CA LEU A 55 6.03 -2.29 -2.66
C LEU A 55 7.55 -2.53 -2.63
N LYS A 56 8.06 -3.49 -1.86
CA LYS A 56 9.50 -3.78 -1.80
C LYS A 56 10.09 -4.20 -3.15
N LYS A 57 9.29 -4.88 -4.00
CA LYS A 57 9.68 -5.23 -5.38
C LYS A 57 9.70 -4.02 -6.31
N LEU A 58 8.82 -3.05 -6.09
CA LEU A 58 8.69 -1.84 -6.91
C LEU A 58 9.67 -0.74 -6.49
N SER A 59 9.74 -0.45 -5.20
CA SER A 59 10.70 0.44 -4.55
C SER A 59 10.90 0.00 -3.09
N PRO A 60 12.11 -0.44 -2.72
CA PRO A 60 12.45 -0.74 -1.32
C PRO A 60 12.18 0.41 -0.35
N GLU A 61 12.32 1.65 -0.81
CA GLU A 61 12.08 2.87 -0.04
C GLU A 61 10.58 3.05 0.23
N ALA A 62 9.74 2.90 -0.80
CA ALA A 62 8.28 2.96 -0.66
C ALA A 62 7.76 1.92 0.34
N SER A 63 8.34 0.72 0.34
CA SER A 63 8.00 -0.31 1.32
C SER A 63 8.32 0.12 2.76
N LYS A 64 9.48 0.73 3.00
CA LYS A 64 9.86 1.22 4.32
C LYS A 64 8.95 2.35 4.78
N ALA A 65 8.68 3.31 3.90
CA ALA A 65 7.77 4.42 4.19
C ALA A 65 6.36 3.92 4.53
N PHE A 66 5.84 2.94 3.78
CA PHE A 66 4.53 2.36 4.08
C PHE A 66 4.47 1.72 5.45
N VAL A 67 5.49 0.94 5.84
CA VAL A 67 5.56 0.32 7.17
C VAL A 67 5.63 1.39 8.26
N GLN A 68 6.44 2.43 8.07
CA GLN A 68 6.60 3.54 9.03
C GLN A 68 5.27 4.30 9.23
N ILE A 69 4.60 4.69 8.15
CA ILE A 69 3.33 5.42 8.20
C ILE A 69 2.22 4.52 8.78
N TYR A 70 2.18 3.24 8.40
CA TYR A 70 1.13 2.31 8.81
C TYR A 70 1.26 1.83 10.27
N LEU A 71 2.45 1.45 10.72
CA LEU A 71 2.65 1.08 12.13
C LEU A 71 2.66 2.32 13.03
N GLY A 72 2.98 3.49 12.46
CA GLY A 72 3.31 4.69 13.21
C GLY A 72 4.76 4.59 13.67
N ASP A 73 5.40 5.75 13.87
CA ASP A 73 6.65 5.77 14.62
C ASP A 73 6.35 5.24 16.03
N GLU A 74 6.59 3.95 16.29
CA GLU A 74 6.86 3.47 17.65
C GLU A 74 8.19 4.10 18.06
N GLN A 75 8.13 5.34 18.56
CA GLN A 75 9.17 5.92 19.41
C GLN A 75 8.81 5.68 20.87
#